data_AF-A0A8J4URT3-F1
#
_entry.id   AF-A0A8J4URT3-F1
#
_cell.length_a   1.000
_cell.length_b   1.000
_cell.length_c   1.000
_cell.angle_alpha   90.00
_cell.angle_beta   90.00
_cell.angle_gamma   90.00
#
_symmetry.space_group_name_H-M   'P 1'
#
loop_
_entity.id
_entity.type
_entity.pdbx_description
1 polymer ?
#
loop_
_entity_poly.entity_id
_entity_poly.type
_entity_poly.pdbx_seq_one_letter_code
_entity_poly.pdbx_strand_id
1 'polypeptide(L)' 'AGGWSPLDTDHYPWLQVDLGSRKQVTAVATQGRYSSSDWTTRYRLLYSDTGRNWKPYHQDGNIW' A
#
# COMPACT_ATOMS: atom_id res chain seq x y z
N ALA A 1 -15.76 0.66 14.64
CA ALA A 1 -14.48 0.12 14.12
C ALA A 1 -14.21 0.74 12.75
N GLY A 2 -12.96 1.10 12.45
CA GLY A 2 -12.60 1.77 11.19
C GLY A 2 -11.28 1.23 10.64
N GLY A 3 -11.15 1.25 9.32
CA GLY A 3 -10.02 0.72 8.57
C GLY A 3 -10.42 0.46 7.12
N TRP A 4 -9.45 0.39 6.22
CA TRP A 4 -9.69 -0.09 4.85
C TRP A 4 -9.76 -1.62 4.86
N SER A 5 -10.73 -2.18 4.15
CA SER A 5 -10.86 -3.61 3.90
C SER A 5 -11.29 -3.80 2.45
N PRO A 6 -10.60 -4.66 1.67
CA PRO A 6 -11.06 -5.01 0.34
C PRO A 6 -12.32 -5.88 0.41
N LEU A 7 -12.92 -6.12 -0.77
CA LEU A 7 -13.96 -7.13 -0.92
C LEU A 7 -13.32 -8.53 -0.91
N ASP A 8 -14.03 -9.52 -0.38
CA ASP A 8 -13.56 -10.92 -0.34
C ASP A 8 -13.31 -11.52 -1.73
N THR A 9 -13.89 -10.91 -2.77
CA THR A 9 -13.76 -11.32 -4.18
C THR A 9 -12.58 -10.65 -4.89
N ASP A 10 -11.90 -9.70 -4.25
CA ASP A 10 -10.73 -9.03 -4.83
C ASP A 10 -9.49 -9.90 -4.64
N HIS A 11 -9.04 -10.52 -5.72
CA HIS A 11 -7.85 -11.37 -5.72
C HIS A 11 -6.53 -10.58 -5.70
N TYR A 12 -6.56 -9.28 -6.00
CA TYR A 12 -5.37 -8.44 -6.07
C TYR A 12 -5.63 -7.06 -5.45
N PRO A 13 -6.02 -7.01 -4.15
CA PRO A 13 -6.47 -5.78 -3.54
C PRO A 13 -5.31 -4.79 -3.35
N TRP A 14 -5.58 -3.52 -3.64
CA TRP A 14 -4.63 -2.44 -3.44
C TRP A 14 -5.32 -1.19 -2.89
N LEU A 15 -4.53 -0.39 -2.19
CA LEU A 15 -4.91 0.93 -1.72
C LEU A 15 -3.96 1.95 -2.36
N GLN A 16 -4.51 2.89 -3.13
CA GLN A 16 -3.76 3.98 -3.72
C GLN A 16 -3.96 5.25 -2.92
N VAL A 17 -2.86 6.00 -2.76
CA VAL A 17 -2.86 7.33 -2.16
C VAL A 17 -2.27 8.30 -3.18
N ASP A 18 -3.05 9.32 -3.57
CA ASP A 18 -2.55 10.42 -4.38
C ASP A 18 -2.01 11.53 -3.46
N LEU A 19 -0.73 11.87 -3.62
CA LEU A 19 -0.04 12.90 -2.83
C LEU A 19 -0.17 14.31 -3.45
N GLY A 20 -0.87 14.43 -4.59
CA GLY A 20 -1.16 15.66 -5.32
C GLY A 20 0.02 16.26 -6.10
N SER A 21 1.24 16.11 -5.58
CA SER A 21 2.49 16.52 -6.23
C SER A 21 3.60 15.52 -5.91
N ARG A 22 4.70 15.57 -6.67
CA ARG A 22 5.87 14.72 -6.41
C ARG A 22 6.41 14.96 -5.00
N LYS A 23 6.50 13.90 -4.20
CA LYS A 23 7.05 13.92 -2.83
C LYS A 23 8.13 12.86 -2.68
N GLN A 24 9.08 13.12 -1.79
CA GLN A 24 9.97 12.09 -1.28
C GLN A 24 9.26 11.35 -0.14
N VAL A 25 8.96 10.07 -0.34
CA VAL A 25 8.40 9.19 0.68
C VAL A 25 9.57 8.43 1.31
N THR A 26 9.75 8.57 2.63
CA THR A 26 10.88 7.98 3.36
C THR A 26 10.49 6.77 4.22
N ALA A 27 9.22 6.65 4.57
CA ALA A 27 8.71 5.57 5.41
C ALA A 27 7.22 5.33 5.14
N VAL A 28 6.78 4.11 5.45
CA VAL A 28 5.37 3.69 5.45
C VAL A 28 5.07 3.08 6.81
N ALA A 29 4.01 3.54 7.47
CA ALA A 29 3.48 2.95 8.69
C ALA A 29 2.13 2.28 8.37
N THR A 30 1.95 1.03 8.79
CA THR A 30 0.72 0.27 8.60
C THR A 30 -0.02 0.12 9.92
N GLN A 31 -1.35 0.11 9.87
CA GLN A 31 -2.21 -0.14 11.03
C GLN A 31 -3.34 -1.10 10.63
N GLY A 32 -3.61 -2.09 11.49
CA GLY A 32 -4.75 -2.98 11.36
C GLY A 32 -6.07 -2.29 11.72
N ARG A 33 -7.18 -3.01 11.57
CA ARG A 33 -8.51 -2.48 11.89
C ARG A 33 -8.73 -2.46 13.41
N TYR A 34 -9.20 -1.33 13.93
CA TYR A 34 -9.46 -1.19 15.36
C TYR A 34 -10.49 -2.21 15.88
N SER A 35 -10.18 -2.83 17.03
CA SER A 35 -11.02 -3.85 17.68
C SER A 35 -11.30 -5.08 16.79
N SER A 36 -10.35 -5.42 15.90
CA SER A 36 -10.38 -6.61 15.04
C SER A 36 -9.03 -7.35 15.09
N SER A 37 -9.03 -8.57 14.56
CA SER A 37 -7.82 -9.34 14.27
C SER A 37 -7.30 -9.13 12.82
N ASP A 38 -7.86 -8.16 12.11
CA ASP A 38 -7.49 -7.86 10.73
C ASP A 38 -6.23 -6.99 10.68
N TRP A 39 -5.11 -7.57 10.25
CA TRP A 39 -3.84 -6.87 10.05
C TRP A 39 -3.11 -7.35 8.79
N THR A 40 -2.49 -6.41 8.07
CA THR A 40 -1.63 -6.72 6.92
C THR A 40 -0.23 -7.05 7.41
N THR A 41 0.23 -8.29 7.16
CA THR A 41 1.56 -8.74 7.59
C THR A 41 2.65 -8.53 6.54
N ARG A 42 2.28 -8.45 5.26
CA ARG A 42 3.18 -8.22 4.12
C ARG A 42 2.46 -7.42 3.05
N TYR A 43 3.20 -6.61 2.32
CA TYR A 43 2.67 -5.81 1.22
C TYR A 43 3.78 -5.54 0.20
N ARG A 44 3.37 -5.30 -1.04
CA ARG A 44 4.23 -4.73 -2.09
C ARG A 44 3.90 -3.26 -2.22
N LEU A 45 4.93 -2.43 -2.34
CA LEU A 45 4.76 -1.00 -2.62
C LEU A 45 5.06 -0.73 -4.09
N LEU A 46 4.13 -0.08 -4.77
CA LEU A 46 4.36 0.49 -6.10
C LEU A 46 4.24 2.00 -6.02
N TYR A 47 5.01 2.72 -6.84
CA TYR A 47 4.99 4.18 -6.90
C TYR A 47 4.95 4.67 -8.35
N SER A 48 4.37 5.86 -8.56
CA SER A 48 4.30 6.51 -9.86
C SER A 48 4.29 8.03 -9.71
N ASP A 49 5.04 8.72 -10.57
CA ASP A 49 4.96 10.19 -10.70
C ASP A 49 3.83 10.63 -11.65
N THR A 50 3.19 9.69 -12.37
CA THR A 50 2.18 10.00 -13.41
C THR A 50 0.83 9.34 -13.18
N GLY A 51 0.70 8.49 -12.16
CA GLY A 51 -0.50 7.70 -11.88
C GLY A 51 -0.81 6.58 -12.90
N ARG A 52 0.00 6.46 -13.96
CA ARG A 52 -0.19 5.45 -15.04
C ARG A 52 0.91 4.40 -15.05
N ASN A 53 2.17 4.84 -14.93
CA ASN A 53 3.31 3.95 -15.00
C ASN A 53 3.81 3.67 -13.58
N TRP A 54 3.39 2.53 -13.04
CA TRP A 54 3.72 2.10 -11.69
C TRP A 54 4.99 1.26 -11.67
N LYS A 55 5.88 1.57 -10.74
CA LYS A 55 7.15 0.87 -10.54
C LYS A 55 7.14 0.18 -9.18
N PRO A 56 7.56 -1.09 -9.08
CA PRO A 56 7.75 -1.73 -7.79
C PRO A 56 8.86 -1.02 -7.01
N TYR A 57 8.65 -0.84 -5.71
CA TYR A 57 9.71 -0.50 -4.77
C TYR A 57 10.46 -1.77 -4.41
N HIS A 58 11.79 -1.70 -4.50
CA HIS A 58 12.69 -2.78 -4.11
C HIS A 58 13.42 -2.36 -2.85
N GLN A 59 13.16 -3.05 -1.75
CA GLN A 59 13.94 -2.87 -0.53
C GLN A 59 15.19 -3.75 -0.64
N ASP A 60 16.37 -3.13 -0.58
CA ASP A 60 17.67 -3.82 -0.67
C ASP A 60 17.84 -4.67 -1.94
N GLY A 61 17.23 -4.25 -3.06
CA GLY A 61 17.28 -4.96 -4.34
C GLY A 61 16.31 -6.13 -4.48
N ASN A 62 15.60 -6.51 -3.42
CA ASN A 62 14.60 -7.59 -3.44
C ASN A 62 13.16 -7.04 -3.48
N ILE A 63 12.31 -7.70 -4.25
CA ILE A 63 10.85 -7.54 -4.15
C ILE A 63 10.41 -8.47 -3.04
N TRP A 64 9.88 -7.91 -1.95
CA TRP A 64 9.30 -8.67 -0.84
C TRP A 64 7.78 -8.85 -1.03
#